data_AF-A0A2M3ZXY6-F1
#
_entry.id   AF-A0A2M3ZXY6-F1
#
_cell.length_a   1.000
_cell.length_b   1.000
_cell.length_c   1.000
_cell.angle_alpha   90.00
_cell.angle_beta   90.00
_cell.angle_gamma   90.00
#
_symmetry.space_group_name_H-M   'P 1'
#
loop_
_entity.id
_entity.type
_entity.pdbx_description
1 polymer ?
#
loop_
_entity_poly.entity_id
_entity_poly.type
_entity_poly.pdbx_seq_one_letter_code
_entity_poly.pdbx_strand_id
1 'polypeptide(L)'
;MLVAFALISLLQFNTIDATHEHANKVTNSFRRVKLDKTKNAVYQDYVQKAIKTLLKDPLVSKAMLLPSSVTIADDCLNAMVDEAREHENKFYAVFTYDCQGHIPTAFPCLEKGAAKYHENLKALEQTTEKCFTK
;
A
#
# COMPACT_ATOMS: atom_id res chain seq x y z
N MET A 1 -15.00 -12.87 40.93
CA MET A 1 -14.02 -12.00 40.24
C MET A 1 -13.15 -12.74 39.22
N LEU A 2 -12.64 -13.95 39.49
CA LEU A 2 -11.79 -14.71 38.54
C LEU A 2 -12.39 -14.96 37.14
N VAL A 3 -13.70 -15.21 37.05
CA VAL A 3 -14.39 -15.48 35.77
C VAL A 3 -14.40 -14.25 34.84
N ALA A 4 -14.53 -13.05 35.40
CA ALA A 4 -14.53 -11.81 34.62
C ALA A 4 -13.14 -11.53 34.02
N PHE A 5 -12.07 -11.77 34.79
CA PHE A 5 -10.69 -11.60 34.29
C PHE A 5 -10.36 -12.59 33.17
N ALA A 6 -10.77 -13.86 33.29
CA ALA A 6 -10.55 -14.86 32.24
C ALA A 6 -11.26 -14.50 30.92
N LEU A 7 -12.50 -13.99 31.00
CA LEU A 7 -13.26 -13.53 29.84
C LEU A 7 -12.63 -12.29 29.18
N ILE A 8 -12.18 -11.33 29.99
CA ILE A 8 -11.50 -10.12 29.48
C ILE A 8 -10.20 -10.51 28.76
N SER A 9 -9.39 -11.40 29.33
CA SER A 9 -8.16 -11.87 28.68
C SER A 9 -8.44 -12.55 27.35
N LEU A 10 -9.40 -13.47 27.28
CA LEU A 10 -9.76 -14.17 26.03
C LEU A 10 -10.26 -13.22 24.94
N LEU A 11 -11.08 -12.22 25.31
CA LEU A 11 -11.54 -11.20 24.37
C LEU A 11 -10.37 -10.35 23.85
N GLN A 12 -9.46 -9.94 24.73
CA GLN A 12 -8.28 -9.16 24.34
C GLN A 12 -7.35 -9.93 23.40
N PHE A 13 -7.06 -11.20 23.68
CA PHE A 13 -6.25 -12.04 22.79
C PHE A 13 -6.88 -12.18 21.41
N ASN A 14 -8.18 -12.52 21.33
CA ASN A 14 -8.87 -12.66 20.04
C ASN A 14 -8.88 -11.36 19.23
N THR A 15 -9.01 -10.20 19.88
CA THR A 15 -8.96 -8.90 19.19
C THR A 15 -7.57 -8.57 18.66
N ILE A 16 -6.52 -8.91 19.40
CA ILE A 16 -5.12 -8.71 19.01
C ILE A 16 -4.77 -9.62 17.82
N ASP A 17 -5.17 -10.89 17.86
CA ASP A 17 -4.86 -11.84 16.80
C ASP A 17 -5.52 -11.43 15.47
N ALA A 18 -6.79 -11.03 15.49
CA ALA A 18 -7.48 -10.56 14.29
C ALA A 18 -6.86 -9.27 13.71
N THR A 19 -6.43 -8.36 14.59
CA THR A 19 -5.68 -7.14 14.23
C THR A 19 -4.40 -7.49 13.46
N HIS A 20 -3.64 -8.46 13.96
CA HIS A 20 -2.42 -8.93 13.30
C HIS A 20 -2.70 -9.67 12.00
N GLU A 21 -3.78 -10.46 11.93
CA GLU A 21 -4.19 -11.16 10.71
C GLU A 21 -4.51 -10.19 9.57
N HIS A 22 -5.34 -9.17 9.83
CA HIS A 22 -5.69 -8.13 8.86
C HIS A 22 -4.45 -7.39 8.35
N ALA A 23 -3.58 -6.97 9.26
CA ALA A 23 -2.33 -6.28 8.92
C ALA A 23 -1.40 -7.15 8.09
N ASN A 24 -1.29 -8.44 8.41
CA ASN A 24 -0.49 -9.41 7.67
C ASN A 24 -1.07 -9.64 6.27
N LYS A 25 -2.39 -9.76 6.15
CA LYS A 25 -3.08 -9.95 4.87
C LYS A 25 -2.80 -8.78 3.92
N VAL A 26 -3.00 -7.55 4.39
CA VAL A 26 -2.65 -6.34 3.63
C VAL A 26 -1.16 -6.30 3.31
N THR A 27 -0.27 -6.53 4.29
CA THR A 27 1.18 -6.52 4.07
C THR A 27 1.63 -7.52 3.00
N ASN A 28 1.01 -8.71 2.97
CA ASN A 28 1.37 -9.78 2.05
C ASN A 28 0.90 -9.48 0.62
N SER A 29 -0.22 -8.77 0.42
CA SER A 29 -0.66 -8.39 -0.93
C SER A 29 0.37 -7.51 -1.64
N PHE A 30 1.04 -6.61 -0.91
CA PHE A 30 2.11 -5.77 -1.45
C PHE A 30 3.34 -6.54 -1.93
N ARG A 31 3.55 -7.81 -1.54
CA ARG A 31 4.62 -8.64 -2.13
C ARG A 31 4.41 -8.88 -3.62
N ARG A 32 3.17 -8.72 -4.10
CA ARG A 32 2.81 -8.84 -5.51
C ARG A 32 3.17 -7.57 -6.30
N VAL A 33 3.36 -6.42 -5.65
CA VAL A 33 3.87 -5.21 -6.31
C VAL A 33 5.35 -5.42 -6.67
N LYS A 34 5.59 -5.84 -7.91
CA LYS A 34 6.93 -6.07 -8.45
C LYS A 34 7.28 -4.89 -9.35
N LEU A 35 8.30 -4.15 -8.95
CA LEU A 35 8.90 -3.12 -9.81
C LEU A 35 9.77 -3.79 -10.88
N ASP A 36 9.74 -3.23 -12.08
CA ASP A 36 10.61 -3.67 -13.16
C ASP A 36 12.07 -3.28 -12.85
N LYS A 37 12.88 -4.32 -12.61
CA LYS A 37 14.29 -4.19 -12.23
C LYS A 37 15.17 -3.58 -13.32
N THR A 38 14.69 -3.53 -14.57
CA THR A 38 15.41 -2.90 -15.68
C THR A 38 15.36 -1.37 -15.65
N LYS A 39 14.43 -0.78 -14.87
CA LYS A 39 14.29 0.66 -14.70
C LYS A 39 15.46 1.26 -13.88
N ASN A 40 15.67 2.57 -14.01
CA ASN A 40 16.71 3.29 -13.26
C ASN A 40 16.53 3.12 -11.74
N ALA A 41 17.64 2.93 -11.01
CA ALA A 41 17.61 2.67 -9.57
C ALA A 41 17.03 3.83 -8.73
N VAL A 42 17.30 5.09 -9.11
CA VAL A 42 16.73 6.28 -8.43
C VAL A 42 15.22 6.31 -8.62
N TYR A 43 14.74 6.00 -9.84
CA TYR A 43 13.31 5.86 -10.11
C TYR A 43 12.69 4.74 -9.26
N GLN A 44 13.33 3.57 -9.20
CA GLN A 44 12.84 2.43 -8.41
C GLN A 44 12.74 2.75 -6.92
N ASP A 45 13.77 3.36 -6.34
CA ASP A 45 13.77 3.77 -4.93
C ASP A 45 12.64 4.78 -4.65
N TYR A 46 12.48 5.76 -5.54
CA TYR A 46 11.41 6.76 -5.44
C TYR A 46 10.02 6.11 -5.43
N VAL A 47 9.76 5.25 -6.42
CA VAL A 47 8.48 4.55 -6.55
C VAL A 47 8.23 3.63 -5.36
N GLN A 48 9.25 2.86 -4.93
CA GLN A 48 9.13 1.97 -3.78
C GLN A 48 8.80 2.75 -2.51
N LYS A 49 9.46 3.91 -2.30
CA LYS A 49 9.18 4.79 -1.17
C LYS A 49 7.76 5.35 -1.23
N ALA A 50 7.32 5.85 -2.39
CA ALA A 50 5.98 6.40 -2.56
C ALA A 50 4.88 5.36 -2.33
N ILE A 51 5.00 4.15 -2.90
CA ILE A 51 4.06 3.04 -2.65
C ILE A 51 4.03 2.69 -1.17
N LYS A 52 5.20 2.63 -0.53
CA LYS A 52 5.27 2.36 0.90
C LYS A 52 4.53 3.41 1.72
N THR A 53 4.87 4.69 1.57
CA THR A 53 4.41 5.75 2.48
C THR A 53 3.00 6.24 2.18
N LEU A 54 2.55 6.17 0.93
CA LEU A 54 1.26 6.73 0.51
C LEU A 54 0.15 5.69 0.34
N LEU A 55 0.51 4.40 0.30
CA LEU A 55 -0.45 3.32 0.05
C LEU A 55 -0.32 2.19 1.08
N LYS A 56 0.85 1.54 1.18
CA LYS A 56 1.04 0.39 2.07
C LYS A 56 0.89 0.74 3.55
N ASP A 57 1.73 1.64 4.07
CA ASP A 57 1.77 1.93 5.49
C ASP A 57 0.42 2.46 6.00
N PRO A 58 -0.29 3.37 5.28
CA PRO A 58 -1.65 3.77 5.65
C PRO A 58 -2.64 2.60 5.69
N LEU A 59 -2.69 1.75 4.66
CA LEU A 59 -3.62 0.62 4.62
C LEU A 59 -3.33 -0.41 5.71
N VAL A 60 -2.06 -0.70 5.98
CA VAL A 60 -1.66 -1.61 7.07
C VAL A 60 -2.06 -1.00 8.42
N SER A 61 -1.82 0.29 8.63
CA SER A 61 -2.21 0.97 9.86
C SER A 61 -3.73 0.94 10.07
N LYS A 62 -4.53 1.12 9.02
CA LYS A 62 -6.00 0.99 9.09
C LYS A 62 -6.42 -0.45 9.36
N ALA A 63 -5.80 -1.42 8.71
CA ALA A 63 -6.08 -2.84 8.90
C ALA A 63 -5.81 -3.30 10.34
N MET A 64 -4.79 -2.72 11.00
CA MET A 64 -4.50 -2.98 12.42
C MET A 64 -5.58 -2.46 13.38
N LEU A 65 -6.52 -1.64 12.92
CA LEU A 65 -7.59 -1.09 13.75
C LEU A 65 -8.94 -1.76 13.48
N LEU A 66 -8.98 -2.75 12.57
CA LEU A 66 -10.21 -3.43 12.19
C LEU A 66 -10.60 -4.48 13.24
N PRO A 67 -11.89 -4.53 13.62
CA PRO A 67 -12.39 -5.59 14.49
C PRO A 67 -12.37 -6.94 13.77
N SER A 68 -12.32 -8.03 14.53
CA SER A 68 -12.28 -9.41 14.00
C SER A 68 -13.47 -9.81 13.13
N SER A 69 -14.58 -9.08 13.19
CA SER A 69 -15.75 -9.32 12.34
C SER A 69 -15.60 -8.76 10.92
N VAL A 70 -14.61 -7.90 10.66
CA VAL A 70 -14.37 -7.36 9.32
C VAL A 70 -13.61 -8.38 8.49
N THR A 71 -14.03 -8.55 7.24
CA THR A 71 -13.33 -9.37 6.26
C THR A 71 -12.68 -8.46 5.22
N ILE A 72 -11.44 -8.76 4.85
CA ILE A 72 -10.74 -8.08 3.76
C ILE A 72 -10.78 -8.99 2.53
N ALA A 73 -11.45 -8.54 1.47
CA ALA A 73 -11.57 -9.31 0.23
C ALA A 73 -10.24 -9.37 -0.54
N ASP A 74 -9.78 -10.57 -0.88
CA ASP A 74 -8.54 -10.77 -1.64
C ASP A 74 -8.60 -10.15 -3.04
N ASP A 75 -9.75 -10.26 -3.71
CA ASP A 75 -9.94 -9.68 -5.05
C ASP A 75 -9.80 -8.17 -5.07
N CYS A 76 -10.24 -7.49 -4.00
CA CYS A 76 -10.02 -6.05 -3.90
C CYS A 76 -8.54 -5.72 -3.66
N LEU A 77 -7.85 -6.45 -2.77
CA LEU A 77 -6.42 -6.24 -2.59
C LEU A 77 -5.63 -6.51 -3.89
N ASN A 78 -6.09 -7.44 -4.72
CA ASN A 78 -5.50 -7.71 -6.02
C ASN A 78 -5.75 -6.57 -7.02
N ALA A 79 -6.98 -6.04 -7.07
CA ALA A 79 -7.32 -4.88 -7.88
C ALA A 79 -6.46 -3.65 -7.48
N MET A 80 -6.26 -3.44 -6.17
CA MET A 80 -5.35 -2.39 -5.68
C MET A 80 -3.92 -2.58 -6.19
N VAL A 81 -3.40 -3.80 -6.18
CA VAL A 81 -2.05 -4.09 -6.70
C VAL A 81 -1.95 -3.79 -8.19
N ASP A 82 -2.97 -4.15 -8.97
CA ASP A 82 -2.97 -3.93 -10.41
C ASP A 82 -3.12 -2.44 -10.76
N GLU A 83 -3.94 -1.70 -10.03
CA GLU A 83 -4.10 -0.25 -10.20
C GLU A 83 -2.84 0.52 -9.78
N ALA A 84 -2.16 0.10 -8.70
CA ALA A 84 -0.87 0.66 -8.30
C ALA A 84 0.20 0.48 -9.38
N ARG A 85 0.22 -0.68 -10.07
CA ARG A 85 1.11 -0.94 -11.21
C ARG A 85 0.75 -0.08 -12.42
N GLU A 86 -0.53 0.12 -12.70
CA GLU A 86 -0.97 0.99 -13.78
C GLU A 86 -0.52 2.44 -13.54
N HIS A 87 -0.68 2.94 -12.32
CA HIS A 87 -0.20 4.27 -11.93
C HIS A 87 1.33 4.40 -12.07
N GLU A 88 2.08 3.37 -11.66
CA GLU A 88 3.54 3.32 -11.81
C GLU A 88 3.97 3.37 -13.28
N ASN A 89 3.31 2.60 -14.15
CA ASN A 89 3.59 2.61 -15.59
C ASN A 89 3.31 3.98 -16.23
N LYS A 90 2.19 4.63 -15.89
CA LYS A 90 1.89 5.99 -16.36
C LYS A 90 2.94 6.99 -15.86
N PHE A 91 3.35 6.88 -14.60
CA PHE A 91 4.40 7.72 -14.04
C PHE A 91 5.75 7.48 -14.72
N TYR A 92 6.11 6.23 -15.04
CA TYR A 92 7.34 5.91 -15.76
C TYR A 92 7.38 6.54 -17.16
N ALA A 93 6.24 6.55 -17.87
CA ALA A 93 6.15 7.20 -19.18
C ALA A 93 6.41 8.71 -19.09
N VAL A 94 5.84 9.39 -18.08
CA VAL A 94 6.10 10.82 -17.82
C VAL A 94 7.56 11.04 -17.42
N PHE A 95 8.10 10.23 -16.51
CA PHE A 95 9.50 10.28 -16.10
C PHE A 95 10.45 10.15 -17.30
N THR A 96 10.25 9.16 -18.16
CA THR A 96 11.12 8.95 -19.33
C THR A 96 11.06 10.10 -20.33
N TYR A 97 9.87 10.69 -20.54
CA TYR A 97 9.69 11.88 -21.36
C TYR A 97 10.38 13.12 -20.75
N ASP A 98 10.12 13.42 -19.48
CA ASP A 98 10.65 14.60 -18.79
C ASP A 98 12.17 14.52 -18.50
N CYS A 99 12.74 13.31 -18.49
CA CYS A 99 14.16 13.05 -18.20
C CYS A 99 14.99 12.70 -19.43
N GLN A 100 14.46 12.87 -20.64
CA GLN A 100 15.14 12.50 -21.88
C GLN A 100 16.52 13.17 -21.95
N GLY A 101 17.60 12.36 -21.99
CA GLY A 101 18.98 12.84 -22.02
C GLY A 101 19.68 13.04 -20.65
N HIS A 102 18.97 12.92 -19.51
CA HIS A 102 19.51 13.17 -18.17
C HIS A 102 19.19 12.08 -17.12
N ILE A 103 19.00 10.84 -17.59
CA ILE A 103 18.67 9.65 -16.77
C ILE A 103 19.57 9.43 -15.53
N PRO A 104 20.90 9.74 -15.54
CA PRO A 104 21.76 9.48 -14.38
C PRO A 104 21.53 10.41 -13.17
N THR A 105 20.96 11.61 -13.36
CA THR A 105 20.82 12.66 -12.31
C THR A 105 19.37 13.08 -12.05
N ALA A 106 18.41 12.26 -12.48
CA ALA A 106 17.02 12.63 -12.75
C ALA A 106 16.10 12.89 -11.53
N PHE A 107 16.63 13.14 -10.33
CA PHE A 107 15.80 13.45 -9.15
C PHE A 107 14.92 14.71 -9.34
N PRO A 108 15.43 15.84 -9.87
CA PRO A 108 14.60 17.03 -10.11
C PRO A 108 13.50 16.81 -11.16
N CYS A 109 13.72 15.88 -12.09
CA CYS A 109 12.74 15.55 -13.12
C CYS A 109 11.69 14.54 -12.61
N LEU A 110 12.06 13.64 -11.69
CA LEU A 110 11.12 12.77 -10.96
C LEU A 110 10.05 13.59 -10.23
N GLU A 111 10.45 14.66 -9.53
CA GLU A 111 9.53 15.49 -8.75
C GLU A 111 8.47 16.19 -9.61
N LYS A 112 8.79 16.54 -10.86
CA LYS A 112 7.84 17.20 -11.79
C LYS A 112 6.66 16.30 -12.14
N GLY A 113 6.90 15.01 -12.35
CA GLY A 113 5.85 14.02 -12.65
C GLY A 113 5.20 13.41 -11.40
N ALA A 114 5.79 13.60 -10.22
CA ALA A 114 5.42 12.85 -9.02
C ALA A 114 4.10 13.30 -8.38
N ALA A 115 3.71 14.58 -8.54
CA ALA A 115 2.50 15.11 -7.93
C ALA A 115 1.26 14.27 -8.28
N LYS A 116 1.09 13.99 -9.58
CA LYS A 116 -0.06 13.20 -10.05
C LYS A 116 0.02 11.74 -9.59
N TYR A 117 1.22 11.16 -9.59
CA TYR A 117 1.45 9.81 -9.10
C TYR A 117 1.07 9.68 -7.62
N HIS A 118 1.49 10.63 -6.78
CA HIS A 118 1.16 10.67 -5.37
C HIS A 118 -0.34 10.86 -5.10
N GLU A 119 -1.00 11.74 -5.87
CA GLU A 119 -2.46 11.90 -5.81
C GLU A 119 -3.17 10.59 -6.11
N ASN A 120 -2.75 9.90 -7.17
CA ASN A 120 -3.35 8.62 -7.57
C ASN A 120 -3.15 7.55 -6.48
N LEU A 121 -1.95 7.45 -5.88
CA LEU A 121 -1.70 6.52 -4.77
C LEU A 121 -2.58 6.81 -3.54
N LYS A 122 -2.78 8.09 -3.20
CA LYS A 122 -3.67 8.48 -2.10
C LYS A 122 -5.14 8.19 -2.41
N ALA A 123 -5.58 8.40 -3.64
CA ALA A 123 -6.94 8.07 -4.06
C ALA A 123 -7.17 6.55 -4.05
N LEU A 124 -6.16 5.78 -4.47
CA LEU A 124 -6.17 4.32 -4.43
C LEU A 124 -6.24 3.80 -2.99
N GLU A 125 -5.51 4.41 -2.08
CA GLU A 125 -5.57 4.13 -0.63
C GLU A 125 -7.01 4.28 -0.11
N GLN A 126 -7.64 5.43 -0.35
CA GLN A 126 -9.02 5.70 0.07
C GLN A 126 -10.05 4.76 -0.57
N THR A 127 -9.82 4.36 -1.81
CA THR A 127 -10.72 3.43 -2.51
C THR A 127 -10.56 2.01 -1.98
N THR A 128 -9.33 1.59 -1.67
CA THR A 128 -9.02 0.27 -1.12
C THR A 128 -9.55 0.11 0.30
N GLU A 129 -9.61 1.19 1.10
CA GLU A 129 -10.23 1.16 2.44
C GLU A 129 -11.68 0.66 2.40
N LYS A 130 -12.42 0.94 1.32
CA LYS A 130 -13.81 0.47 1.15
C LYS A 130 -13.93 -1.06 1.08
N CYS A 131 -12.83 -1.76 0.91
CA CYS A 131 -12.78 -3.21 0.87
C CYS A 131 -12.67 -3.86 2.25
N PHE A 132 -12.60 -3.05 3.31
CA PHE A 132 -12.68 -3.50 4.70
C PHE A 132 -14.16 -3.57 5.09
N THR A 133 -14.85 -4.61 4.59
CA THR A 133 -16.29 -4.79 4.80
C THR A 133 -16.59 -5.68 6.00
N LYS A 134 -17.66 -5.35 6.74
CA LYS A 134 -18.22 -6.25 7.75
C LYS A 134 -18.90 -7.45 7.12
#